data_AF-N4VMW9-F1
#
_entry.id   AF-N4VMW9-F1
#
_cell.length_a   1.000
_cell.length_b   1.000
_cell.length_c   1.000
_cell.angle_alpha   90.00
_cell.angle_beta   90.00
_cell.angle_gamma   90.00
#
_symmetry.space_group_name_H-M   'P 1'
#
loop_
_entity.id
_entity.type
_entity.pdbx_description
1 polymer ?
#
loop_
_entity_poly.entity_id
_entity_poly.type
_entity_poly.pdbx_seq_one_letter_code
_entity_poly.pdbx_strand_id
1 'polypeptide(L)'
;MSTTDYSQIPTPAAAYADFCLIPVGTGSVSVANEVAQVQRLLKASGLTYTMHSAGTTVEGSWDDVFRVIGQAHSLVHQSGVLRIQSSMRVGSRTDKKQSAADKVKRVEGILDKDQ
;
A
#
# COMPACT_ATOMS: atom_id res chain seq x y z
N MET A 1 -21.12 -4.20 32.63
CA MET A 1 -20.60 -3.94 31.27
C MET A 1 -19.34 -4.76 31.11
N SER A 2 -19.26 -5.61 30.09
CA SER A 2 -18.03 -6.37 29.81
C SER A 2 -16.94 -5.39 29.42
N THR A 3 -15.83 -5.37 30.16
CA THR A 3 -14.62 -4.64 29.77
C THR A 3 -14.10 -5.25 28.48
N THR A 4 -13.98 -4.45 27.42
CA THR A 4 -13.37 -4.92 26.16
C THR A 4 -11.87 -5.07 26.37
N ASP A 5 -11.33 -6.27 26.13
CA ASP A 5 -9.89 -6.49 26.08
C ASP A 5 -9.35 -6.02 24.72
N TYR A 6 -8.76 -4.83 24.70
CA TYR A 6 -8.20 -4.24 23.49
C TYR A 6 -7.04 -5.04 22.88
N SER A 7 -6.40 -5.96 23.63
CA SER A 7 -5.30 -6.78 23.12
C SER A 7 -5.74 -7.91 22.18
N GLN A 8 -7.04 -8.23 22.18
CA GLN A 8 -7.63 -9.35 21.42
C GLN A 8 -8.46 -8.90 20.22
N ILE A 9 -8.48 -7.61 19.89
CA ILE A 9 -9.24 -7.11 18.75
C ILE A 9 -8.52 -7.51 17.46
N PRO A 10 -9.16 -8.30 16.56
CA PRO A 10 -8.53 -8.72 15.33
C PRO A 10 -8.44 -7.59 14.30
N THR A 11 -7.48 -7.71 13.38
CA THR A 11 -7.40 -6.85 12.20
C THR A 11 -8.44 -7.25 11.16
N PRO A 12 -8.82 -6.36 10.22
CA PRO A 12 -9.68 -6.73 9.12
C PRO A 12 -9.09 -7.85 8.26
N ALA A 13 -9.93 -8.76 7.76
CA ALA A 13 -9.47 -9.87 6.92
C ALA A 13 -8.79 -9.43 5.61
N ALA A 14 -9.14 -8.25 5.09
CA ALA A 14 -8.59 -7.71 3.86
C ALA A 14 -8.49 -6.18 3.89
N ALA A 15 -7.52 -5.65 3.15
CA ALA A 15 -7.32 -4.23 2.97
C ALA A 15 -6.77 -3.92 1.58
N TYR A 16 -6.99 -2.69 1.14
CA TYR A 16 -6.19 -2.04 0.12
C TYR A 16 -5.47 -0.85 0.76
N ALA A 17 -4.20 -0.66 0.44
CA ALA A 17 -3.41 0.47 0.91
C ALA A 17 -2.72 1.13 -0.27
N ASP A 18 -3.02 2.41 -0.48
CA ASP A 18 -2.22 3.28 -1.34
C ASP A 18 -1.12 3.90 -0.49
N PHE A 19 0.14 3.57 -0.76
CA PHE A 19 1.27 4.08 -0.01
C PHE A 19 2.28 4.80 -0.91
N CYS A 20 2.86 5.86 -0.37
CA CYS A 20 3.95 6.63 -0.97
C CYS A 20 5.13 6.60 -0.01
N LEU A 21 6.23 5.97 -0.42
CA LEU A 21 7.46 5.79 0.34
C LEU A 21 8.52 6.78 -0.15
N ILE A 22 9.02 7.62 0.76
CA ILE A 22 9.94 8.71 0.46
C ILE A 22 11.23 8.54 1.28
N PRO A 23 12.35 8.17 0.65
CA PRO A 23 13.68 8.28 1.26
C PRO A 23 14.01 9.74 1.61
N VAL A 24 14.54 9.98 2.81
CA VAL A 24 14.90 11.33 3.28
C VAL A 24 16.38 11.40 3.59
N GLY A 25 17.04 12.47 3.13
CA GLY A 25 18.46 12.73 3.43
C GLY A 25 19.43 11.85 2.64
N THR A 26 19.08 11.45 1.43
CA THR A 26 19.92 10.60 0.56
C THR A 26 21.08 11.34 -0.11
N GLY A 27 21.13 12.68 -0.03
CA GLY A 27 22.09 13.51 -0.75
C GLY A 27 21.82 13.63 -2.26
N SER A 28 20.74 13.01 -2.76
CA SER A 28 20.27 13.07 -4.14
C SER A 28 18.80 13.49 -4.19
N VAL A 29 18.42 14.25 -5.21
CA VAL A 29 17.01 14.63 -5.45
C VAL A 29 16.21 13.44 -6.01
N SER A 30 16.85 12.57 -6.78
CA SER A 30 16.19 11.40 -7.36
C SER A 30 16.18 10.23 -6.38
N VAL A 31 15.03 9.56 -6.31
CA VAL A 31 14.76 8.36 -5.48
C VAL A 31 14.28 7.18 -6.34
N ALA A 32 14.46 7.26 -7.66
CA ALA A 32 13.89 6.29 -8.60
C ALA A 32 14.46 4.87 -8.43
N ASN A 33 15.73 4.76 -8.01
CA ASN A 33 16.37 3.46 -7.79
C ASN A 33 15.76 2.71 -6.61
N GLU A 34 15.51 3.42 -5.50
CA GLU A 34 14.85 2.91 -4.30
C GLU A 34 13.42 2.49 -4.64
N VAL A 35 12.66 3.35 -5.33
CA VAL A 35 11.29 3.02 -5.76
C VAL A 35 11.28 1.79 -6.68
N ALA A 36 12.24 1.66 -7.61
CA ALA A 36 12.33 0.49 -8.48
C ALA A 36 12.61 -0.81 -7.69
N GLN A 37 13.40 -0.76 -6.61
CA GLN A 37 13.58 -1.91 -5.72
C GLN A 37 12.28 -2.29 -5.01
N VAL A 38 11.52 -1.31 -4.52
CA VAL A 38 10.20 -1.53 -3.90
C VAL A 38 9.26 -2.21 -4.89
N GLN A 39 9.25 -1.80 -6.16
CA GLN A 39 8.42 -2.44 -7.19
C GLN A 39 8.83 -3.90 -7.47
N ARG A 40 10.13 -4.21 -7.43
CA ARG A 40 10.62 -5.60 -7.55
C ARG A 40 10.16 -6.46 -6.37
N LEU A 41 10.20 -5.91 -5.16
CA LEU A 41 9.69 -6.58 -3.95
C LEU A 41 8.19 -6.87 -4.08
N LEU A 42 7.39 -5.88 -4.48
CA LEU A 42 5.95 -6.06 -4.67
C LEU A 42 5.65 -7.13 -5.72
N LYS A 43 6.38 -7.13 -6.84
CA LYS A 43 6.28 -8.19 -7.85
C LYS A 43 6.59 -9.58 -7.28
N ALA A 44 7.64 -9.70 -6.46
CA ALA A 44 8.02 -10.96 -5.84
C ALA A 44 7.05 -11.41 -4.73
N SER A 45 6.29 -10.49 -4.13
CA SER A 45 5.34 -10.80 -3.05
C SER A 45 4.12 -11.60 -3.51
N GLY A 46 3.78 -11.55 -4.80
CA GLY A 46 2.57 -12.17 -5.35
C GLY A 46 1.26 -11.43 -5.02
N LEU A 47 1.32 -10.31 -4.29
CA LEU A 47 0.16 -9.48 -4.03
C LEU A 47 -0.27 -8.72 -5.28
N THR A 48 -1.56 -8.41 -5.37
CA THR A 48 -2.06 -7.48 -6.39
C THR A 48 -1.59 -6.08 -6.05
N TYR A 49 -0.97 -5.40 -7.01
CA TYR A 49 -0.55 -4.01 -6.84
C TYR A 49 -0.66 -3.23 -8.14
N THR A 50 -0.79 -1.91 -8.03
CA THR A 50 -0.82 -0.97 -9.16
C THR A 50 0.03 0.25 -8.80
N MET A 51 1.10 0.46 -9.57
CA MET A 51 1.96 1.63 -9.44
C MET A 51 1.36 2.81 -10.20
N HIS A 52 1.47 4.01 -9.65
CA HIS A 52 1.13 5.27 -10.32
C HIS A 52 2.11 6.37 -9.91
N SER A 53 1.94 7.57 -10.45
CA SER A 53 2.89 8.69 -10.30
C SER A 53 3.13 9.13 -8.85
N ALA A 54 2.18 8.88 -7.95
CA ALA A 54 2.17 9.39 -6.58
C ALA A 54 2.28 8.29 -5.51
N GLY A 55 2.52 7.04 -5.90
CA GLY A 55 2.57 5.93 -4.96
C GLY A 55 2.31 4.57 -5.59
N THR A 56 1.94 3.62 -4.77
CA THR A 56 1.53 2.29 -5.19
C THR A 56 0.38 1.81 -4.33
N THR A 57 -0.68 1.38 -4.98
CA THR A 57 -1.80 0.70 -4.33
C THR A 57 -1.51 -0.79 -4.27
N VAL A 58 -1.55 -1.39 -3.08
CA VAL A 58 -1.38 -2.84 -2.85
C VAL A 58 -2.61 -3.40 -2.15
N GLU A 59 -3.00 -4.62 -2.49
CA GLU A 59 -4.24 -5.25 -2.04
C GLU A 59 -3.99 -6.69 -1.58
N GLY A 60 -4.64 -7.09 -0.48
CA GLY A 60 -4.46 -8.42 0.10
C GLY A 60 -5.10 -8.56 1.47
N SER A 61 -4.61 -9.51 2.26
CA SER A 61 -4.90 -9.56 3.69
C SER A 61 -4.29 -8.33 4.38
N TRP A 62 -4.86 -7.89 5.50
CA TRP A 62 -4.29 -6.77 6.26
C TRP A 62 -2.82 -7.04 6.59
N ASP A 63 -2.53 -8.23 7.12
CA ASP A 63 -1.19 -8.58 7.57
C ASP A 63 -0.19 -8.66 6.40
N ASP A 64 -0.57 -9.22 5.25
CA ASP A 64 0.33 -9.29 4.09
C ASP A 64 0.62 -7.92 3.49
N VAL A 65 -0.40 -7.05 3.42
CA VAL A 65 -0.26 -5.67 2.93
C VAL A 65 0.72 -4.89 3.80
N PHE A 66 0.52 -4.89 5.12
CA PHE A 66 1.40 -4.13 6.01
C PHE A 66 2.77 -4.79 6.18
N ARG A 67 2.86 -6.12 6.07
CA ARG A 67 4.13 -6.84 6.03
C ARG A 67 4.96 -6.42 4.82
N VAL A 68 4.39 -6.40 3.61
CA VAL A 68 5.16 -6.02 2.41
C VAL A 68 5.57 -4.54 2.42
N ILE A 69 4.74 -3.65 2.98
CA ILE A 69 5.10 -2.24 3.18
C ILE A 69 6.26 -2.13 4.19
N GLY A 70 6.23 -2.87 5.30
CA GLY A 70 7.35 -2.94 6.23
C GLY A 70 8.63 -3.48 5.60
N GLN A 71 8.52 -4.53 4.79
CA GLN A 71 9.64 -5.08 4.02
C GLN A 71 10.20 -4.06 3.01
N ALA A 72 9.36 -3.22 2.40
CA ALA A 72 9.79 -2.15 1.51
C ALA A 72 10.66 -1.12 2.25
N HIS A 73 10.31 -0.77 3.48
CA HIS A 73 11.16 0.08 4.33
C HIS A 73 12.50 -0.59 4.61
N SER A 74 12.50 -1.85 5.06
CA SER A 74 13.74 -2.59 5.34
C SER A 74 14.64 -2.69 4.11
N LEU A 75 14.08 -2.95 2.93
CA LEU A 75 14.81 -3.04 1.67
C LEU A 75 15.49 -1.71 1.30
N VAL A 76 14.77 -0.59 1.44
CA VAL A 76 15.34 0.73 1.15
C VAL A 76 16.43 1.09 2.18
N HIS A 77 16.26 0.73 3.45
CA HIS A 77 17.31 0.89 4.47
C HIS A 77 18.59 0.10 4.14
N GLN A 78 18.49 -1.08 3.53
CA GLN A 78 19.66 -1.86 3.09
C GLN A 78 20.48 -1.14 2.01
N SER A 79 19.90 -0.17 1.31
CA SER A 79 20.62 0.69 0.35
C SER A 79 21.35 1.87 1.01
N GLY A 80 21.40 1.92 2.34
CA GLY A 80 22.10 2.97 3.10
C GLY A 80 21.24 4.19 3.44
N VAL A 81 19.95 4.20 3.05
CA VAL A 81 19.01 5.27 3.41
C VAL A 81 18.74 5.21 4.91
N LEU A 82 19.03 6.29 5.63
CA LEU A 82 18.89 6.34 7.09
C LEU A 82 17.45 6.60 7.54
N ARG A 83 16.67 7.33 6.75
CA ARG A 83 15.31 7.74 7.11
C ARG A 83 14.37 7.57 5.93
N ILE A 84 13.20 6.99 6.21
CA ILE A 84 12.11 6.84 5.26
C ILE A 84 10.87 7.46 5.89
N GLN A 85 10.18 8.31 5.14
CA GLN A 85 8.85 8.79 5.49
C GLN A 85 7.87 8.18 4.51
N SER A 86 6.83 7.54 5.04
CA SER A 86 5.76 7.01 4.22
C SER A 86 4.44 7.66 4.60
N SER A 87 3.63 7.95 3.59
CA SER A 87 2.23 8.34 3.75
C SER A 87 1.37 7.27 3.11
N MET A 88 0.21 6.99 3.69
CA MET A 88 -0.68 5.99 3.11
C MET A 88 -2.16 6.28 3.41
N ARG A 89 -3.01 5.88 2.48
CA ARG A 89 -4.47 5.79 2.66
C ARG A 89 -4.84 4.32 2.60
N VAL A 90 -5.43 3.81 3.67
CA VAL A 90 -5.85 2.41 3.78
C VAL A 90 -7.37 2.35 3.93
N GLY A 91 -7.98 1.31 3.35
CA GLY A 91 -9.36 1.00 3.64
C GLY A 91 -9.65 -0.49 3.69
N SER A 92 -10.68 -0.81 4.46
CA SER A 92 -11.25 -2.14 4.61
C SER A 92 -12.77 -2.02 4.60
N ARG A 93 -13.46 -3.10 4.23
CA ARG A 93 -14.93 -3.15 4.25
C ARG A 93 -15.39 -4.58 4.53
N THR A 94 -16.58 -4.74 5.11
CA THR A 94 -17.13 -6.05 5.50
C THR A 94 -18.31 -6.51 4.64
N ASP A 95 -18.86 -5.62 3.81
CA ASP A 95 -20.08 -5.87 3.03
C ASP A 95 -19.81 -6.55 1.68
N LYS A 96 -18.64 -6.34 1.06
CA LYS A 96 -18.26 -7.00 -0.20
C LYS A 96 -16.75 -7.02 -0.44
N LYS A 97 -16.30 -7.97 -1.26
CA LYS A 97 -14.95 -7.95 -1.85
C LYS A 97 -14.94 -6.97 -3.03
N GLN A 98 -13.96 -6.07 -3.09
CA GLN A 98 -13.80 -5.11 -4.17
C GLN A 98 -12.33 -4.71 -4.29
N SER A 99 -11.79 -4.79 -5.51
CA SER A 99 -10.42 -4.33 -5.81
C SER A 99 -10.35 -2.82 -6.08
N ALA A 100 -9.15 -2.27 -6.15
CA ALA A 100 -8.88 -0.91 -6.58
C ALA A 100 -9.32 -0.69 -8.03
N ALA A 101 -9.07 -1.68 -8.91
CA ALA A 101 -9.52 -1.65 -10.29
C ALA A 101 -11.06 -1.61 -10.39
N ASP A 102 -11.77 -2.38 -9.57
CA ASP A 102 -13.24 -2.36 -9.53
C ASP A 102 -13.79 -1.00 -9.11
N LYS A 103 -13.08 -0.27 -8.24
CA LYS A 103 -13.46 1.09 -7.83
C LYS A 103 -13.32 2.08 -8.97
N VAL A 104 -12.19 2.03 -9.69
CA VAL A 104 -11.95 2.88 -10.85
C VAL A 104 -13.00 2.60 -11.93
N LYS A 105 -13.17 1.33 -12.30
CA LYS A 105 -14.17 0.88 -13.29
C LYS A 105 -15.59 1.33 -12.95
N ARG A 106 -15.95 1.32 -11.65
CA ARG A 106 -17.27 1.78 -11.20
C ARG A 106 -17.49 3.27 -11.48
N VAL A 107 -16.46 4.11 -11.31
CA VAL A 107 -16.52 5.55 -11.59
C VAL A 107 -16.51 5.79 -13.09
N GLU A 108 -15.64 5.13 -13.85
CA GLU A 108 -15.59 5.21 -15.32
C GLU A 108 -16.96 4.88 -15.94
N GLY A 109 -17.61 3.80 -15.53
CA GLY A 109 -18.96 3.47 -16.01
C GLY A 109 -20.08 4.43 -15.57
N ILE A 110 -19.81 5.40 -14.69
CA ILE A 110 -20.70 6.55 -14.45
C ILE A 110 -20.39 7.62 -15.48
N LEU A 111 -19.11 7.99 -15.63
CA LEU A 111 -18.65 9.03 -16.54
C LEU A 111 -18.98 8.73 -18.00
N ASP A 112 -18.93 7.45 -18.42
CA ASP A 112 -19.30 7.03 -19.77
C ASP A 112 -20.79 7.30 -20.11
N LYS A 113 -21.64 7.54 -19.10
CA LYS A 113 -23.04 7.91 -19.30
C LYS A 113 -23.26 9.41 -19.47
N ASP A 114 -22.24 10.21 -19.20
CA ASP A 114 -22.25 11.66 -19.40
C ASP A 114 -21.90 12.03 -20.86
N GLN A 115 -21.45 11.04 -21.65
CA GLN A 115 -21.17 11.13 -23.08
C GLN A 115 -22.40 10.78 -23.92
#